data_AF-A0A538HID6-F1
#
_entry.id   AF-A0A538HID6-F1
#
_cell.length_a   1.000
_cell.length_b   1.000
_cell.length_c   1.000
_cell.angle_alpha   90.00
_cell.angle_beta   90.00
_cell.angle_gamma   90.00
#
_symmetry.space_group_name_H-M   'P 1'
#
loop_
_entity.id
_entity.type
_entity.pdbx_description
1 polymer ?
#
loop_
_entity_poly.entity_id
_entity_poly.type
_entity_poly.pdbx_seq_one_letter_code
_entity_poly.pdbx_strand_id
1 'polypeptide(L)'
;PDDEIRQAAARALNTYYAEGFAEFRDRLEPVAVIPTFTPEEAVDELHHAVERLGLKTVVMSGVVPRSGRPEAPARPWIDTLGHESQYDYDPVWATCELLGVSPAFHGIGYGWGTRVSSTNYVHNHLGNFAAAQEAVCRSLV
;
A
#
# COMPACT_ATOMS: atom_id res chain seq x y z
N PRO A 1 -6.24 10.78 2.95
CA PRO A 1 -7.34 10.80 3.94
C PRO A 1 -6.76 11.02 5.33
N ASP A 2 -7.58 11.45 6.29
CA ASP A 2 -7.23 11.43 7.71
C ASP A 2 -6.76 10.02 8.14
N ASP A 3 -5.83 9.96 9.08
CA ASP A 3 -5.19 8.71 9.50
C ASP A 3 -6.20 7.72 10.11
N GLU A 4 -7.12 8.22 10.95
CA GLU A 4 -8.16 7.39 11.56
C GLU A 4 -9.06 6.78 10.49
N ILE A 5 -9.51 7.59 9.53
CA ILE A 5 -10.38 7.14 8.44
C ILE A 5 -9.67 6.12 7.56
N ARG A 6 -8.40 6.35 7.20
CA ARG A 6 -7.63 5.45 6.34
C ARG A 6 -7.48 4.07 6.98
N GLN A 7 -7.06 4.03 8.25
CA GLN A 7 -6.84 2.78 8.97
C GLN A 7 -8.15 2.05 9.23
N ALA A 8 -9.20 2.77 9.66
CA ALA A 8 -10.53 2.17 9.86
C ALA A 8 -11.12 1.61 8.56
N ALA A 9 -10.92 2.28 7.43
CA ALA A 9 -11.37 1.79 6.13
C ALA A 9 -10.64 0.51 5.69
N ALA A 10 -9.32 0.46 5.85
CA ALA A 10 -8.53 -0.75 5.55
C ALA A 10 -8.98 -1.92 6.43
N ARG A 11 -9.11 -1.69 7.73
CA ARG A 11 -9.59 -2.66 8.71
C ARG A 11 -10.97 -3.21 8.33
N ALA A 12 -11.92 -2.31 8.07
CA ALA A 12 -13.29 -2.68 7.71
C ALA A 12 -13.34 -3.49 6.40
N LEU A 13 -12.54 -3.10 5.40
CA LEU A 13 -12.45 -3.82 4.13
C LEU A 13 -11.87 -5.23 4.31
N ASN A 14 -10.82 -5.38 5.11
CA ASN A 14 -10.21 -6.67 5.39
C ASN A 14 -11.16 -7.60 6.16
N THR A 15 -11.87 -7.09 7.16
CA THR A 15 -12.93 -7.84 7.85
C THR A 15 -14.01 -8.28 6.87
N TYR A 16 -14.50 -7.37 6.03
CA TYR A 16 -15.48 -7.69 4.99
C TYR A 16 -14.97 -8.77 4.04
N TYR A 17 -13.71 -8.72 3.62
CA TYR A 17 -13.11 -9.75 2.78
C TYR A 17 -13.01 -11.10 3.50
N ALA A 18 -12.60 -11.12 4.76
CA ALA A 18 -12.52 -12.35 5.53
C ALA A 18 -13.89 -13.03 5.68
N GLU A 19 -14.92 -12.25 6.02
CA GLU A 19 -16.29 -12.74 6.21
C GLU A 19 -16.97 -13.09 4.88
N GLY A 20 -16.92 -12.19 3.89
CA GLY A 20 -17.59 -12.34 2.61
C GLY A 20 -17.05 -13.48 1.75
N PHE A 21 -15.79 -13.87 1.95
CA PHE A 21 -15.17 -14.99 1.25
C PHE A 21 -15.10 -16.27 2.07
N ALA A 22 -15.58 -16.30 3.32
CA ALA A 22 -15.37 -17.40 4.27
C ALA A 22 -15.75 -18.78 3.69
N GLU A 23 -16.90 -18.87 3.01
CA GLU A 23 -17.40 -20.11 2.40
C GLU A 23 -16.68 -20.52 1.10
N PHE A 24 -15.84 -19.64 0.55
CA PHE A 24 -15.17 -19.82 -0.75
C PHE A 24 -13.64 -19.92 -0.65
N ARG A 25 -13.09 -19.94 0.57
CA ARG A 25 -11.63 -19.97 0.82
C ARG A 25 -10.93 -21.24 0.35
N ASP A 26 -11.68 -22.27 -0.09
CA ASP A 26 -11.13 -23.45 -0.78
C ASP A 26 -10.65 -23.13 -2.20
N ARG A 27 -11.13 -22.05 -2.83
CA ARG A 27 -10.84 -21.69 -4.23
C ARG A 27 -10.44 -20.23 -4.42
N LEU A 28 -10.94 -19.32 -3.59
CA LEU A 28 -10.73 -17.88 -3.70
C LEU A 28 -10.16 -17.34 -2.39
N GLU A 29 -8.94 -16.81 -2.47
CA GLU A 29 -8.29 -16.13 -1.35
C GLU A 29 -8.36 -14.62 -1.60
N PRO A 30 -9.07 -13.84 -0.75
CA PRO A 30 -9.03 -12.40 -0.88
C PRO A 30 -7.67 -11.85 -0.41
N VAL A 31 -7.29 -10.72 -0.99
CA VAL A 31 -6.01 -10.05 -0.71
C VAL A 31 -6.25 -8.94 0.30
N ALA A 32 -5.59 -9.03 1.46
CA ALA A 32 -5.69 -8.01 2.50
C ALA A 32 -5.06 -6.70 2.04
N VAL A 33 -5.74 -5.58 2.26
CA VAL A 33 -5.22 -4.24 1.98
C VAL A 33 -4.49 -3.73 3.22
N ILE A 34 -3.21 -3.42 3.07
CA ILE A 34 -2.36 -2.92 4.15
C ILE A 34 -2.07 -1.43 3.88
N PRO A 35 -2.54 -0.51 4.75
CA PRO A 35 -2.17 0.89 4.66
C PRO A 35 -0.71 1.05 5.09
N THR A 36 0.06 1.84 4.34
CA THR A 36 1.51 1.96 4.51
C THR A 36 1.96 3.41 4.69
N PHE A 37 1.06 4.28 5.13
CA PHE A 37 1.39 5.69 5.34
C PHE A 37 2.41 5.87 6.47
N THR A 38 2.36 5.01 7.50
CA THR A 38 3.45 4.85 8.48
C THR A 38 3.78 3.36 8.67
N PRO A 39 4.98 3.02 9.18
CA PRO A 39 5.32 1.63 9.50
C PRO A 39 4.40 1.03 10.57
N GLU A 40 4.02 1.81 11.59
CA GLU A 40 3.21 1.34 12.71
C GLU A 40 1.83 0.88 12.25
N GLU A 41 1.16 1.67 11.40
CA GLU A 41 -0.16 1.27 10.89
C GLU A 41 -0.09 0.03 9.99
N ALA A 42 1.01 -0.12 9.24
CA ALA A 42 1.22 -1.28 8.39
C ALA A 42 1.44 -2.55 9.21
N VAL A 43 2.29 -2.49 10.24
CA VAL A 43 2.52 -3.60 11.17
C VAL A 43 1.23 -4.01 11.88
N ASP A 44 0.50 -3.04 12.41
CA ASP A 44 -0.78 -3.29 13.10
C ASP A 44 -1.84 -3.89 12.18
N GLU A 45 -1.88 -3.49 10.91
CA GLU A 45 -2.79 -4.09 9.93
C GLU A 45 -2.35 -5.49 9.52
N LEU A 46 -1.05 -5.74 9.34
CA LEU A 46 -0.50 -7.05 9.03
C LEU A 46 -0.87 -8.09 10.09
N HIS A 47 -0.66 -7.78 11.38
CA HIS A 47 -1.01 -8.69 12.46
C HIS A 47 -2.51 -9.00 12.51
N HIS A 48 -3.37 -8.02 12.31
CA HIS A 48 -4.80 -8.28 12.27
C HIS A 48 -5.22 -9.09 11.04
N ALA A 49 -4.78 -8.70 9.84
CA ALA A 49 -5.18 -9.35 8.61
C ALA A 49 -4.72 -10.82 8.59
N VAL A 50 -3.47 -11.08 8.98
CA VAL A 50 -2.91 -12.43 8.90
C VAL A 50 -3.27 -13.25 10.12
N GLU A 51 -2.98 -12.78 11.34
CA GLU A 51 -3.16 -13.60 12.55
C GLU A 51 -4.60 -13.63 13.03
N ARG A 52 -5.32 -12.49 12.99
CA ARG A 52 -6.71 -12.43 13.49
C ARG A 52 -7.73 -12.89 12.45
N LEU A 53 -7.58 -12.47 11.18
CA LEU A 53 -8.54 -12.80 10.11
C LEU A 53 -8.12 -14.02 9.29
N GLY A 54 -6.88 -14.49 9.40
CA GLY A 54 -6.39 -15.66 8.65
C GLY A 54 -6.23 -15.41 7.16
N LEU A 55 -6.04 -14.16 6.72
CA LEU A 55 -5.75 -13.82 5.33
C LEU A 55 -4.31 -14.20 4.99
N LYS A 56 -4.09 -14.82 3.83
CA LYS A 56 -2.79 -15.39 3.43
C LYS A 56 -2.02 -14.53 2.44
N THR A 57 -2.66 -13.50 1.91
CA THR A 57 -2.07 -12.62 0.89
C THR A 57 -2.32 -11.18 1.25
N VAL A 58 -1.35 -10.32 0.95
CA VAL A 58 -1.39 -8.90 1.31
C VAL A 58 -0.99 -8.04 0.11
N VAL A 59 -1.63 -6.89 -0.02
CA VAL A 59 -1.29 -5.84 -0.97
C VAL A 59 -1.04 -4.53 -0.24
N MET A 60 0.06 -3.89 -0.57
CA MET A 60 0.52 -2.64 0.02
C MET A 60 0.53 -1.53 -1.03
N SER A 61 0.31 -0.29 -0.60
CA SER A 61 0.72 0.85 -1.42
C SER A 61 2.24 0.99 -1.30
N GLY A 62 2.98 0.73 -2.38
CA GLY A 62 4.44 0.94 -2.36
C GLY A 62 4.86 2.40 -2.55
N VAL A 63 3.89 3.28 -2.79
CA VAL A 63 4.09 4.72 -3.04
C VAL A 63 3.15 5.53 -2.16
N VAL A 64 3.68 6.54 -1.50
CA VAL A 64 2.94 7.33 -0.50
C VAL A 64 3.06 8.81 -0.84
N PRO A 65 1.97 9.50 -1.21
CA PRO A 65 2.00 10.95 -1.39
C PRO A 65 2.28 11.65 -0.06
N ARG A 66 3.33 12.46 -0.01
CA ARG A 66 3.68 13.31 1.14
C ARG A 66 3.53 14.78 0.76
N SER A 67 3.07 15.59 1.70
CA SER A 67 2.95 17.05 1.52
C SER A 67 4.31 17.77 1.44
N GLY A 68 5.36 17.15 1.99
CA GLY A 68 6.71 17.67 1.97
C GLY A 68 7.72 16.67 2.54
N ARG A 69 9.00 16.90 2.29
CA ARG A 69 10.09 16.24 3.02
C ARG A 69 10.41 17.05 4.29
N PRO A 70 10.93 16.44 5.37
CA PRO A 70 11.32 17.18 6.59
C PRO A 70 12.25 18.37 6.31
N GLU A 71 13.17 18.22 5.35
CA GLU A 71 14.12 19.25 4.91
C GLU A 71 13.54 20.24 3.89
N ALA A 72 12.40 19.93 3.27
CA ALA A 72 11.74 20.74 2.25
C ALA A 72 10.20 20.62 2.34
N PRO A 73 9.57 21.13 3.41
CA PRO A 73 8.17 20.85 3.74
C PRO A 73 7.15 21.43 2.76
N ALA A 74 7.55 22.38 1.90
CA ALA A 74 6.69 22.99 0.89
C ALA A 74 6.73 22.27 -0.49
N ARG A 75 7.44 21.15 -0.60
CA ARG A 75 7.60 20.41 -1.87
C ARG A 75 6.99 19.02 -1.74
N PRO A 76 5.73 18.81 -2.19
CA PRO A 76 5.12 17.50 -2.15
C PRO A 76 5.92 16.53 -3.01
N TRP A 77 5.96 15.28 -2.58
CA TRP A 77 6.68 14.23 -3.27
C TRP A 77 5.98 12.89 -3.12
N ILE A 78 6.36 11.95 -3.97
CA ILE A 78 5.93 10.57 -3.86
C ILE A 78 7.06 9.84 -3.15
N ASP A 79 6.79 9.51 -1.89
CA ASP A 79 7.64 8.67 -1.07
C ASP A 79 7.44 7.20 -1.45
N THR A 80 8.39 6.37 -1.08
CA THR A 80 8.34 4.91 -1.23
C THR A 80 8.61 4.24 0.11
N LEU A 81 8.64 2.90 0.16
CA LEU A 81 8.82 2.16 1.42
C LEU A 81 10.27 1.70 1.66
N GLY A 82 11.25 2.33 1.02
CA GLY A 82 12.64 1.88 1.02
C GLY A 82 13.63 3.04 1.01
N HIS A 83 14.55 3.01 0.05
CA HIS A 83 15.62 4.00 -0.13
C HIS A 83 15.12 5.45 0.02
N GLU A 84 15.73 6.19 0.96
CA GLU A 84 15.39 7.56 1.33
C GLU A 84 13.92 7.80 1.72
N SER A 85 13.22 6.76 2.18
CA SER A 85 11.88 6.94 2.71
C SER A 85 11.88 7.86 3.93
N GLN A 86 10.76 8.56 4.16
CA GLN A 86 10.59 9.40 5.34
C GLN A 86 10.63 8.59 6.65
N TYR A 87 10.20 7.33 6.61
CA TYR A 87 10.17 6.44 7.77
C TYR A 87 11.01 5.19 7.53
N ASP A 88 11.41 4.55 8.63
CA ASP A 88 12.06 3.23 8.60
C ASP A 88 10.99 2.13 8.47
N TYR A 89 10.98 1.44 7.33
CA TYR A 89 10.04 0.36 7.03
C TYR A 89 10.62 -1.04 7.31
N ASP A 90 11.84 -1.16 7.85
CA ASP A 90 12.41 -2.45 8.26
C ASP A 90 11.48 -3.26 9.18
N PRO A 91 10.74 -2.66 10.15
CA PRO A 91 9.76 -3.39 10.93
C PRO A 91 8.65 -4.03 10.08
N VAL A 92 8.20 -3.37 9.00
CA VAL A 92 7.18 -3.91 8.10
C VAL A 92 7.70 -5.13 7.36
N TRP A 93 8.95 -5.07 6.88
CA TRP A 93 9.59 -6.20 6.19
C TRP A 93 9.82 -7.38 7.13
N ALA A 94 10.31 -7.11 8.35
CA ALA A 94 10.47 -8.12 9.38
C ALA A 94 9.13 -8.78 9.77
N THR A 95 8.06 -8.00 9.86
CA THR A 95 6.71 -8.53 10.12
C THR A 95 6.20 -9.37 8.95
N CYS A 96 6.45 -8.99 7.70
CA CYS A 96 6.10 -9.83 6.55
C CYS A 96 6.81 -11.18 6.58
N GLU A 97 8.10 -11.20 6.90
CA GLU A 97 8.88 -12.43 7.08
C GLU A 97 8.34 -13.28 8.23
N LEU A 98 8.11 -12.67 9.40
CA LEU A 98 7.56 -13.33 10.59
C LEU A 98 6.20 -14.00 10.30
N LEU A 99 5.33 -13.31 9.57
CA LEU A 99 3.98 -13.78 9.25
C LEU A 99 3.94 -14.70 8.01
N GLY A 100 5.07 -14.88 7.33
CA GLY A 100 5.18 -15.73 6.15
C GLY A 100 4.38 -15.21 4.94
N VAL A 101 4.24 -13.89 4.80
CA VAL A 101 3.51 -13.26 3.68
C VAL A 101 4.47 -12.55 2.72
N SER A 102 4.25 -12.73 1.42
CA SER A 102 4.93 -11.95 0.39
C SER A 102 4.13 -10.69 0.10
N PRO A 103 4.69 -9.48 0.29
CA PRO A 103 3.98 -8.25 -0.04
C PRO A 103 3.83 -8.11 -1.56
N ALA A 104 2.60 -7.97 -2.03
CA ALA A 104 2.32 -7.45 -3.36
C ALA A 104 2.15 -5.93 -3.30
N PHE A 105 2.40 -5.25 -4.41
CA PHE A 105 2.28 -3.79 -4.47
C PHE A 105 1.23 -3.37 -5.48
N HIS A 106 0.38 -2.43 -5.07
CA HIS A 106 -0.58 -1.79 -5.95
C HIS A 106 -0.60 -0.28 -5.71
N GLY A 107 0.30 0.42 -6.41
CA GLY A 107 0.31 1.88 -6.47
C GLY A 107 -0.29 2.41 -7.77
N ILE A 108 -0.71 3.67 -7.76
CA ILE A 108 -1.30 4.33 -8.93
C ILE A 108 -0.49 5.57 -9.31
N GLY A 109 -0.06 5.65 -10.57
CA GLY A 109 0.75 6.75 -11.11
C GLY A 109 -0.01 7.77 -11.97
N TYR A 110 -1.35 7.71 -12.05
CA TYR A 110 -2.08 8.78 -12.73
C TYR A 110 -1.91 10.09 -11.94
N GLY A 111 -1.89 11.22 -12.64
CA GLY A 111 -1.58 12.53 -12.04
C GLY A 111 -0.08 12.82 -11.89
N TRP A 112 0.80 11.85 -12.17
CA TRP A 112 2.25 12.08 -12.13
C TRP A 112 2.79 12.54 -13.48
N GLY A 113 3.66 13.56 -13.45
CA GLY A 113 4.30 14.09 -14.64
C GLY A 113 3.27 14.50 -15.69
N THR A 114 3.31 13.85 -16.86
CA THR A 114 2.44 14.18 -17.99
C THR A 114 1.06 13.49 -17.96
N ARG A 115 0.74 12.65 -16.96
CA ARG A 115 -0.52 11.88 -16.86
C ARG A 115 -1.65 12.69 -16.24
N VAL A 116 -1.89 13.89 -16.79
CA VAL A 116 -2.75 14.93 -16.20
C VAL A 116 -3.82 15.45 -17.17
N SER A 117 -4.22 14.61 -18.14
CA SER A 117 -5.32 14.96 -19.06
C SER A 117 -6.62 15.18 -18.28
N SER A 118 -7.25 16.34 -18.47
CA SER A 118 -8.53 16.69 -17.85
C SER A 118 -9.74 16.06 -18.55
N THR A 119 -9.55 15.46 -19.72
CA THR A 119 -10.65 14.97 -20.57
C THR A 119 -10.53 13.49 -20.95
N ASN A 120 -9.38 12.84 -20.69
CA ASN A 120 -9.17 11.45 -21.10
C ASN A 120 -8.58 10.60 -19.97
N TYR A 121 -9.44 9.75 -19.40
CA TYR A 121 -9.08 8.79 -18.36
C TYR A 121 -8.00 7.79 -18.84
N VAL A 122 -8.15 7.25 -20.05
CA VAL A 122 -7.23 6.25 -20.61
C VAL A 122 -5.83 6.84 -20.81
N HIS A 123 -5.74 8.09 -21.27
CA HIS A 123 -4.47 8.81 -21.38
C HIS A 123 -3.71 8.83 -20.05
N ASN A 124 -4.40 9.03 -18.93
CA ASN A 124 -3.79 9.05 -17.61
C ASN A 124 -3.49 7.64 -17.08
N HIS A 125 -4.21 6.61 -17.55
CA HIS A 125 -4.08 5.23 -17.08
C HIS A 125 -3.02 4.43 -17.84
N LEU A 126 -2.71 4.79 -19.08
CA LEU A 126 -1.67 4.12 -19.85
C LEU A 126 -0.31 4.20 -19.13
N GLY A 127 0.25 3.03 -18.80
CA GLY A 127 1.53 2.90 -18.09
C GLY A 127 1.55 3.49 -16.69
N ASN A 128 0.40 3.77 -16.06
CA ASN A 128 0.35 4.36 -14.73
C ASN A 128 0.82 3.36 -13.64
N PHE A 129 0.40 2.10 -13.74
CA PHE A 129 0.84 1.04 -12.84
C PHE A 129 2.34 0.79 -12.99
N ALA A 130 2.83 0.72 -14.24
CA ALA A 130 4.26 0.55 -14.49
C ALA A 130 5.10 1.65 -13.82
N ALA A 131 4.69 2.92 -13.92
CA ALA A 131 5.39 4.03 -13.27
C ALA A 131 5.39 3.92 -11.73
N ALA A 132 4.26 3.54 -11.13
CA ALA A 132 4.19 3.34 -9.68
C ALA A 132 5.05 2.16 -9.23
N GLN A 133 4.95 1.01 -9.89
CA GLN A 133 5.72 -0.19 -9.54
C GLN A 133 7.22 -0.02 -9.79
N GLU A 134 7.61 0.70 -10.84
CA GLU A 134 9.02 1.06 -11.08
C GLU A 134 9.59 1.86 -9.90
N ALA A 135 8.82 2.80 -9.33
CA ALA A 135 9.27 3.56 -8.16
C ALA A 135 9.51 2.66 -6.95
N VAL A 136 8.61 1.70 -6.70
CA VAL A 136 8.77 0.69 -5.63
C VAL A 136 10.00 -0.17 -5.87
N CYS A 137 10.14 -0.75 -7.07
CA CYS A 137 11.27 -1.65 -7.36
C CYS A 137 12.62 -0.96 -7.21
N ARG A 138 12.73 0.32 -7.61
CA ARG A 138 13.97 1.09 -7.47
C ARG A 138 14.28 1.47 -6.02
N SER A 139 13.28 1.55 -5.14
CA SER A 139 13.53 1.90 -3.74
C SER A 139 13.94 0.72 -2.88
N LEU A 140 13.68 -0.51 -3.33
CA LEU A 140 14.02 -1.73 -2.60
C LEU A 140 15.43 -2.28 -2.91
N VAL A 141 16.22 -1.59 -3.75
CA VAL A 141 17.56 -2.00 -4.20
C VAL A 141 18.66 -1.03 -3.78
#